data_AF-A0A1L3ND78-F1
#
_entry.id   AF-A0A1L3ND78-F1
#
_cell.length_a   1.000
_cell.length_b   1.000
_cell.length_c   1.000
_cell.angle_alpha   90.00
_cell.angle_beta   90.00
_cell.angle_gamma   90.00
#
_symmetry.space_group_name_H-M   'P 1'
#
loop_
_entity.id
_entity.type
_entity.pdbx_description
1 polymer ?
#
loop_
_entity_poly.entity_id
_entity_poly.type
_entity_poly.pdbx_seq_one_letter_code
_entity_poly.pdbx_strand_id
1 'polypeptide(L)'
;MVNNKITSLLKERKERNISNCLSYDKKVKLDISLDNTEFFIKAVKEISKKYFFAKTVETNNQKLIEEIDKEFQFFKIDIEEITDKNQLDIIGRVQLRYTSGTKTPNNIIEYASGLVPIKCTISDKFNSSFSFYSVLRGRIGDKTSKYLFKCNDKKIKILDFFTAISEVYIINEVINYNKSNKEIVIDVINSLNNRVKYDRSFITYLNEYFITGEEITISNLCLLKTSYSITKAGSAYMSTFAKEILGSIFKEIVIDNKDIIIQEKQIADMNSDYARAFQKKKNISNKTLKAMEKSTFNIYFKNVEFDNDVDLVKIKQVEDEFQDTLEFLNLNESMLKFMKEVSLRFRYLGKHKAVGLYFPLQKCLCVDLRDPSAFLHEFMHMVDYQCYKFDSLKLSSKYNFRKIKNKYIEILDKTIYNLPSDDSFKKIYYGKTKYNKDYYTNSAEVFARCGEIYLNNILKVDNSLIKSLDKINIVYPLDEQLILLIKEYYSSLFDIRDKIEKVSAKAKNINNRVEFIISEEGQLKLNF
;
A
#
# COMPACT_ATOMS: atom_id res chain seq x y z
N MET A 1 -5.53 -3.04 -27.28
CA MET A 1 -5.22 -1.84 -26.44
C MET A 1 -5.70 -1.92 -24.98
N VAL A 2 -6.32 -3.02 -24.52
CA VAL A 2 -6.63 -3.25 -23.08
C VAL A 2 -5.37 -3.65 -22.27
N ASN A 3 -4.34 -4.19 -22.94
CA ASN A 3 -3.14 -4.77 -22.32
C ASN A 3 -2.13 -3.80 -21.69
N ASN A 4 -2.17 -2.49 -21.94
CA ASN A 4 -1.22 -1.53 -21.34
C ASN A 4 -1.72 -0.92 -20.01
N LYS A 5 -2.99 -1.16 -19.65
CA LYS A 5 -3.74 -0.41 -18.61
C LYS A 5 -3.52 -0.92 -17.20
N ILE A 6 -3.44 -2.24 -17.09
CA ILE A 6 -3.15 -3.02 -15.88
C ILE A 6 -1.63 -3.04 -15.65
N THR A 7 -0.83 -2.72 -16.67
CA THR A 7 0.62 -2.88 -16.66
C THR A 7 1.33 -1.96 -15.67
N SER A 8 0.89 -0.71 -15.43
CA SER A 8 1.65 0.20 -14.55
C SER A 8 1.49 -0.14 -13.07
N LEU A 9 0.26 -0.40 -12.60
CA LEU A 9 0.01 -0.80 -11.20
C LEU A 9 0.40 -2.26 -10.94
N LEU A 10 0.26 -3.18 -11.90
CA LEU A 10 0.86 -4.51 -11.77
C LEU A 10 2.39 -4.48 -11.78
N LYS A 11 2.99 -3.59 -12.58
CA LYS A 11 4.44 -3.38 -12.59
C LYS A 11 4.89 -2.86 -11.22
N GLU A 12 4.22 -1.82 -10.71
CA GLU A 12 4.44 -1.31 -9.35
C GLU A 12 4.30 -2.41 -8.29
N ARG A 13 3.21 -3.19 -8.32
CA ARG A 13 3.00 -4.32 -7.39
C ARG A 13 4.15 -5.32 -7.46
N LYS A 14 4.60 -5.64 -8.68
CA LYS A 14 5.71 -6.58 -8.93
C LYS A 14 7.04 -6.03 -8.44
N GLU A 15 7.38 -4.77 -8.71
CA GLU A 15 8.64 -4.21 -8.20
C GLU A 15 8.63 -4.01 -6.71
N ARG A 16 7.48 -3.70 -6.11
CA ARG A 16 7.34 -3.66 -4.65
C ARG A 16 7.22 -5.06 -4.04
N ASN A 17 7.27 -6.14 -4.82
CA ASN A 17 7.17 -7.51 -4.33
C ASN A 17 5.95 -7.74 -3.41
N ILE A 18 4.80 -7.15 -3.76
CA ILE A 18 3.55 -7.27 -3.00
C ILE A 18 2.73 -8.46 -3.53
N SER A 19 2.34 -9.38 -2.66
CA SER A 19 1.62 -10.61 -3.04
C SER A 19 0.20 -10.40 -3.53
N ASN A 20 -0.22 -11.19 -4.51
CA ASN A 20 -1.60 -11.24 -4.99
C ASN A 20 -2.54 -12.02 -4.07
N CYS A 21 -2.05 -12.92 -3.21
CA CYS A 21 -2.89 -13.74 -2.32
C CYS A 21 -3.63 -12.91 -1.25
N LEU A 22 -3.14 -11.68 -1.01
CA LEU A 22 -3.70 -10.69 -0.11
C LEU A 22 -4.70 -9.78 -0.82
N SER A 23 -4.90 -9.96 -2.13
CA SER A 23 -5.83 -9.13 -2.88
C SER A 23 -7.26 -9.45 -2.46
N TYR A 24 -8.04 -8.38 -2.30
CA TYR A 24 -9.42 -8.40 -1.82
C TYR A 24 -10.35 -9.23 -2.73
N ASP A 25 -9.90 -9.56 -3.95
CA ASP A 25 -10.65 -10.28 -4.99
C ASP A 25 -10.58 -11.80 -4.87
N LYS A 26 -10.96 -12.28 -3.68
CA LYS A 26 -11.31 -13.68 -3.32
C LYS A 26 -10.14 -14.48 -2.76
N LYS A 27 -10.00 -14.42 -1.42
CA LYS A 27 -10.09 -15.60 -0.52
C LYS A 27 -9.91 -15.25 0.96
N VAL A 28 -9.16 -14.21 1.33
CA VAL A 28 -8.83 -13.92 2.74
C VAL A 28 -9.13 -12.45 3.08
N LYS A 29 -9.94 -12.21 4.13
CA LYS A 29 -10.18 -10.86 4.67
C LYS A 29 -9.40 -10.69 5.96
N LEU A 30 -8.49 -9.73 5.99
CA LEU A 30 -7.64 -9.43 7.14
C LEU A 30 -8.06 -8.09 7.76
N ASP A 31 -8.14 -8.06 9.08
CA ASP A 31 -8.50 -6.88 9.85
C ASP A 31 -7.24 -6.24 10.43
N ILE A 32 -6.77 -5.17 9.81
CA ILE A 32 -5.55 -4.45 10.20
C ILE A 32 -5.67 -3.72 11.55
N SER A 33 -6.88 -3.61 12.12
CA SER A 33 -7.11 -2.96 13.41
C SER A 33 -6.70 -3.80 14.63
N LEU A 34 -6.57 -5.12 14.46
CA LEU A 34 -6.05 -6.03 15.49
C LEU A 34 -4.62 -5.63 15.89
N ASP A 35 -4.15 -6.00 17.08
CA ASP A 35 -2.72 -5.86 17.39
C ASP A 35 -1.88 -6.78 16.49
N ASN A 36 -0.56 -6.58 16.46
CA ASN A 36 0.33 -7.28 15.54
C ASN A 36 0.31 -8.82 15.73
N THR A 37 0.23 -9.28 16.98
CA THR A 37 0.22 -10.72 17.30
C THR A 37 -1.12 -11.34 16.91
N GLU A 38 -2.23 -10.71 17.32
CA GLU A 38 -3.58 -11.19 16.98
C GLU A 38 -3.81 -11.18 15.47
N PHE A 39 -3.35 -10.13 14.79
CA PHE A 39 -3.39 -10.04 13.34
C PHE A 39 -2.66 -11.20 12.68
N PHE A 40 -1.43 -11.51 13.12
CA PHE A 40 -0.66 -12.62 12.58
C PHE A 40 -1.40 -13.96 12.76
N ILE A 41 -1.89 -14.23 13.97
CA ILE A 41 -2.62 -15.48 14.27
C ILE A 41 -3.88 -15.59 13.41
N LYS A 42 -4.62 -14.49 13.27
CA LYS A 42 -5.82 -14.44 12.43
C LYS A 42 -5.48 -14.66 10.96
N ALA A 43 -4.40 -14.06 10.46
CA ALA A 43 -3.93 -14.24 9.10
C ALA A 43 -3.59 -15.70 8.79
N VAL A 44 -2.78 -16.34 9.64
CA VAL A 44 -2.45 -17.77 9.52
C VAL A 44 -3.72 -18.62 9.45
N LYS A 45 -4.69 -18.35 10.32
CA LYS A 45 -5.95 -19.09 10.36
C LYS A 45 -6.77 -18.91 9.08
N GLU A 46 -6.87 -17.70 8.56
CA GLU A 46 -7.64 -17.41 7.35
C GLU A 46 -6.95 -17.98 6.10
N ILE A 47 -5.63 -17.86 5.98
CA ILE A 47 -4.83 -18.44 4.87
C ILE A 47 -4.93 -19.98 4.92
N SER A 48 -4.74 -20.58 6.09
CA SER A 48 -4.91 -22.03 6.30
C SER A 48 -6.28 -22.51 5.84
N LYS A 49 -7.34 -21.79 6.19
CA LYS A 49 -8.73 -22.19 5.90
C LYS A 49 -9.17 -21.93 4.48
N LYS A 50 -8.95 -20.71 3.99
CA LYS A 50 -9.55 -20.23 2.76
C LYS A 50 -8.62 -20.31 1.55
N TYR A 51 -7.31 -20.43 1.79
CA TYR A 51 -6.33 -20.58 0.73
C TYR A 51 -5.88 -22.03 0.59
N PHE A 52 -5.11 -22.57 1.54
CA PHE A 52 -4.50 -23.88 1.38
C PHE A 52 -5.48 -25.05 1.55
N PHE A 53 -6.31 -25.05 2.60
CA PHE A 53 -7.27 -26.15 2.79
C PHE A 53 -8.31 -26.21 1.66
N ALA A 54 -8.73 -25.06 1.11
CA ALA A 54 -9.64 -25.04 -0.02
C ALA A 54 -9.07 -25.69 -1.29
N LYS A 55 -7.74 -25.72 -1.47
CA LYS A 55 -7.09 -26.41 -2.61
C LYS A 55 -7.27 -27.94 -2.55
N THR A 56 -7.62 -28.51 -1.39
CA THR A 56 -7.67 -29.97 -1.18
C THR A 56 -8.90 -30.67 -1.74
N VAL A 57 -9.96 -29.93 -2.08
CA VAL A 57 -11.30 -30.50 -2.35
C VAL A 57 -11.34 -31.30 -3.67
N GLU A 58 -10.37 -31.10 -4.58
CA GLU A 58 -10.43 -31.66 -5.95
C GLU A 58 -9.07 -32.18 -6.50
N THR A 59 -8.00 -32.17 -5.69
CA THR A 59 -6.65 -32.58 -6.13
C THR A 59 -6.17 -33.85 -5.43
N ASN A 60 -5.52 -34.75 -6.17
CA ASN A 60 -4.80 -35.87 -5.57
C ASN A 60 -3.62 -35.36 -4.71
N ASN A 61 -3.13 -36.19 -3.79
CA ASN A 61 -2.12 -35.78 -2.79
C ASN A 61 -0.83 -35.23 -3.43
N GLN A 62 -0.31 -35.91 -4.45
CA GLN A 62 0.94 -35.51 -5.10
C GLN A 62 0.81 -34.16 -5.80
N LYS A 63 -0.26 -33.96 -6.57
CA LYS A 63 -0.52 -32.69 -7.27
C LYS A 63 -0.75 -31.54 -6.29
N LEU A 64 -1.45 -31.78 -5.18
CA LEU A 64 -1.63 -30.78 -4.12
C LEU A 64 -0.27 -30.33 -3.55
N ILE A 65 0.64 -31.26 -3.30
CA ILE A 65 1.96 -30.98 -2.76
C ILE A 65 2.78 -30.15 -3.75
N GLU A 66 2.81 -30.55 -5.03
CA GLU A 66 3.49 -29.82 -6.09
C GLU A 66 2.93 -28.40 -6.28
N GLU A 67 1.61 -28.22 -6.15
CA GLU A 67 0.98 -26.90 -6.19
C GLU A 67 1.30 -26.04 -4.97
N ILE A 68 1.47 -26.64 -3.79
CA ILE A 68 1.88 -25.93 -2.57
C ILE A 68 3.35 -25.52 -2.69
N ASP A 69 4.25 -26.43 -3.06
CA ASP A 69 5.69 -26.16 -3.15
C ASP A 69 6.00 -25.01 -4.12
N LYS A 70 5.27 -24.91 -5.24
CA LYS A 70 5.39 -23.81 -6.21
C LYS A 70 5.07 -22.41 -5.67
N GLU A 71 4.39 -22.30 -4.52
CA GLU A 71 4.06 -21.01 -3.90
C GLU A 71 5.26 -20.39 -3.16
N PHE A 72 6.33 -21.17 -2.92
CA PHE A 72 7.47 -20.76 -2.10
C PHE A 72 8.69 -20.50 -2.99
N GLN A 73 9.25 -19.28 -2.87
CA GLN A 73 10.46 -18.91 -3.61
C GLN A 73 11.73 -19.24 -2.82
N PHE A 74 11.64 -19.20 -1.48
CA PHE A 74 12.79 -19.32 -0.57
C PHE A 74 12.82 -20.64 0.20
N PHE A 75 11.72 -21.38 0.18
CA PHE A 75 11.57 -22.65 0.90
C PHE A 75 11.16 -23.76 -0.07
N LYS A 76 11.53 -24.99 0.27
CA LYS A 76 11.11 -26.22 -0.39
C LYS A 76 10.39 -27.11 0.60
N ILE A 77 9.27 -27.68 0.18
CA ILE A 77 8.40 -28.54 1.00
C ILE A 77 8.47 -29.97 0.46
N ASP A 78 9.12 -30.84 1.22
CA ASP A 78 9.17 -32.27 0.96
C ASP A 78 8.20 -33.00 1.87
N ILE A 79 7.34 -33.86 1.31
CA ILE A 79 6.31 -34.58 2.06
C ILE A 79 6.44 -36.07 1.77
N GLU A 80 6.63 -36.84 2.84
CA GLU A 80 6.75 -38.29 2.83
C GLU A 80 5.48 -38.87 3.47
N GLU A 81 4.75 -39.73 2.74
CA GLU A 81 3.67 -40.51 3.34
C GLU A 81 4.26 -41.58 4.26
N ILE A 82 3.68 -41.72 5.45
CA ILE A 82 4.20 -42.61 6.47
C ILE A 82 3.51 -43.97 6.33
N THR A 83 4.31 -44.99 6.09
CA THR A 83 3.85 -46.39 6.04
C THR A 83 4.26 -47.20 7.28
N ASP A 84 5.10 -46.63 8.15
CA ASP A 84 5.57 -47.28 9.38
C ASP A 84 4.45 -47.43 10.42
N LYS A 85 4.14 -48.67 10.78
CA LYS A 85 3.02 -49.02 11.67
C LYS A 85 3.12 -48.39 13.07
N ASN A 86 4.32 -48.22 13.62
CA ASN A 86 4.51 -47.62 14.95
C ASN A 86 4.28 -46.10 14.93
N GLN A 87 4.72 -45.42 13.86
CA GLN A 87 4.45 -44.00 13.64
C GLN A 87 2.96 -43.74 13.34
N LEU A 88 2.33 -44.62 12.56
CA LEU A 88 0.89 -44.59 12.27
C LEU A 88 0.05 -44.72 13.56
N ASP A 89 0.40 -45.66 14.44
CA ASP A 89 -0.27 -45.85 15.73
C ASP A 89 -0.22 -44.59 16.60
N ILE A 90 0.90 -43.87 16.60
CA ILE A 90 1.06 -42.65 17.40
C ILE A 90 0.31 -41.48 16.78
N ILE A 91 0.40 -41.28 15.46
CA ILE A 91 -0.34 -40.21 14.78
C ILE A 91 -1.85 -40.44 14.95
N GLY A 92 -2.31 -41.69 14.81
CA GLY A 92 -3.69 -42.09 15.09
C GLY A 92 -4.11 -41.81 16.54
N ARG A 93 -3.30 -42.19 17.54
CA ARG A 93 -3.60 -41.90 18.96
C ARG A 93 -3.65 -40.39 19.26
N VAL A 94 -2.77 -39.62 18.63
CA VAL A 94 -2.62 -38.17 18.85
C VAL A 94 -3.75 -37.37 18.22
N GLN A 95 -4.24 -37.78 17.06
CA GLN A 95 -5.36 -37.12 16.37
C GLN A 95 -6.71 -37.45 17.01
N LEU A 96 -6.83 -38.60 17.64
CA LEU A 96 -8.08 -39.10 18.18
C LEU A 96 -8.35 -38.74 19.64
N ARG A 97 -7.40 -38.12 20.36
CA ARG A 97 -7.48 -37.89 21.83
C ARG A 97 -8.08 -39.10 22.56
N TYR A 98 -7.42 -40.25 22.53
CA TYR A 98 -7.78 -41.33 23.46
C TYR A 98 -6.88 -41.29 24.69
N THR A 99 -7.51 -41.15 25.86
CA THR A 99 -7.01 -41.77 27.09
C THR A 99 -7.11 -43.28 26.90
N SER A 100 -5.99 -43.98 27.06
CA SER A 100 -5.92 -45.45 27.05
C SER A 100 -7.05 -46.06 27.90
N GLY A 101 -7.91 -46.89 27.29
CA GLY A 101 -8.84 -47.77 28.03
C GLY A 101 -10.32 -47.81 27.63
N THR A 102 -10.79 -47.08 26.61
CA THR A 102 -12.21 -47.14 26.17
C THR A 102 -12.36 -47.56 24.71
N LYS A 103 -13.42 -48.33 24.39
CA LYS A 103 -13.74 -48.77 23.02
C LYS A 103 -13.94 -47.55 22.11
N THR A 104 -13.15 -47.47 21.05
CA THR A 104 -13.25 -46.45 19.99
C THR A 104 -14.59 -46.56 19.27
N PRO A 105 -15.44 -45.52 19.27
CA PRO A 105 -16.64 -45.46 18.44
C PRO A 105 -16.33 -45.65 16.94
N ASN A 106 -17.18 -46.41 16.23
CA ASN A 106 -16.96 -46.79 14.83
C ASN A 106 -16.80 -45.59 13.87
N ASN A 107 -17.53 -44.50 14.11
CA ASN A 107 -17.41 -43.26 13.34
C ASN A 107 -16.01 -42.61 13.45
N ILE A 108 -15.31 -42.84 14.56
CA ILE A 108 -13.95 -42.34 14.76
C ILE A 108 -12.93 -43.22 14.04
N ILE A 109 -13.16 -44.53 13.99
CA ILE A 109 -12.34 -45.47 13.20
C ILE A 109 -12.46 -45.16 11.71
N GLU A 110 -13.68 -44.92 11.23
CA GLU A 110 -13.97 -44.54 9.85
C GLU A 110 -13.28 -43.21 9.48
N TYR A 111 -13.40 -42.19 10.32
CA TYR A 111 -12.69 -40.92 10.14
C TYR A 111 -11.17 -41.09 10.10
N ALA A 112 -10.59 -41.87 11.01
CA ALA A 112 -9.15 -42.11 11.07
C ALA A 112 -8.62 -42.88 9.86
N SER A 113 -9.41 -43.80 9.30
CA SER A 113 -9.05 -44.59 8.13
C SER A 113 -8.93 -43.77 6.84
N GLY A 114 -9.55 -42.59 6.78
CA GLY A 114 -9.43 -41.65 5.66
C GLY A 114 -8.29 -40.63 5.79
N LEU A 115 -7.53 -40.67 6.88
CA LEU A 115 -6.40 -39.76 7.10
C LEU A 115 -5.15 -40.27 6.40
N VAL A 116 -4.33 -39.35 5.92
CA VAL A 116 -3.05 -39.64 5.25
C VAL A 116 -1.92 -39.09 6.11
N PRO A 117 -1.32 -39.91 6.99
CA PRO A 117 -0.22 -39.49 7.86
C PRO A 117 1.02 -39.19 7.04
N ILE A 118 1.62 -38.04 7.34
CA ILE A 118 2.77 -37.54 6.59
C ILE A 118 3.87 -37.06 7.54
N LYS A 119 5.10 -37.15 7.04
CA LYS A 119 6.24 -36.39 7.54
C LYS A 119 6.52 -35.28 6.54
N CYS A 120 6.31 -34.04 6.98
CA CYS A 120 6.62 -32.85 6.20
C CYS A 120 8.01 -32.35 6.61
N THR A 121 8.85 -32.04 5.64
CA THR A 121 10.16 -31.42 5.81
C THR A 121 10.18 -30.12 5.03
N ILE A 122 10.44 -29.03 5.72
CA ILE A 122 10.60 -27.71 5.11
C ILE A 122 12.09 -27.39 5.11
N SER A 123 12.65 -27.15 3.94
CA SER A 123 14.06 -26.79 3.76
C SER A 123 14.19 -25.41 3.14
N ASP A 124 15.24 -24.69 3.50
CA ASP A 124 15.63 -23.44 2.84
C ASP A 124 16.71 -23.70 1.77
N LYS A 125 17.13 -22.64 1.07
CA LYS A 125 18.22 -22.70 0.07
C LYS A 125 19.62 -22.87 0.68
N PHE A 126 19.73 -22.87 2.01
CA PHE A 126 21.00 -22.92 2.75
C PHE A 126 21.18 -24.24 3.49
N ASN A 127 20.44 -25.28 3.08
CA ASN A 127 20.49 -26.64 3.61
C ASN A 127 20.02 -26.77 5.08
N SER A 128 19.32 -25.78 5.62
CA SER A 128 18.63 -25.91 6.90
C SER A 128 17.25 -26.53 6.69
N SER A 129 16.94 -27.60 7.44
CA SER A 129 15.64 -28.29 7.33
C SER A 129 14.93 -28.51 8.67
N PHE A 130 13.61 -28.33 8.70
CA PHE A 130 12.75 -28.62 9.85
C PHE A 130 11.69 -29.64 9.44
N SER A 131 11.61 -30.75 10.17
CA SER A 131 10.63 -31.80 9.91
C SER A 131 9.61 -31.93 11.03
N PHE A 132 8.36 -32.22 10.65
CA PHE A 132 7.26 -32.49 11.57
C PHE A 132 6.29 -33.51 10.97
N TYR A 133 5.52 -34.13 11.85
CA TYR A 133 4.49 -35.10 11.51
C TYR A 133 3.12 -34.41 11.42
N SER A 134 2.27 -34.82 10.48
CA SER A 134 0.94 -34.25 10.28
C SER A 134 0.02 -35.23 9.53
N VAL A 135 -1.17 -34.77 9.15
CA VAL A 135 -2.00 -35.35 8.09
C VAL A 135 -2.22 -34.37 6.95
N LEU A 136 -2.28 -34.90 5.72
CA LEU A 136 -2.39 -34.11 4.48
C LEU A 136 -3.84 -33.69 4.15
N ARG A 137 -4.84 -34.35 4.73
CA ARG A 137 -6.29 -34.13 4.46
C ARG A 137 -7.16 -34.04 5.72
N GLY A 138 -6.54 -33.71 6.84
CA GLY A 138 -7.23 -33.53 8.11
C GLY A 138 -6.76 -32.27 8.81
N ARG A 139 -7.57 -31.79 9.76
CA ARG A 139 -7.13 -30.74 10.69
C ARG A 139 -6.72 -31.34 12.01
N ILE A 140 -5.62 -30.84 12.55
CA ILE A 140 -5.18 -31.17 13.89
C ILE A 140 -5.62 -30.05 14.83
N GLY A 141 -6.33 -30.39 15.90
CA GLY A 141 -6.83 -29.38 16.84
C GLY A 141 -5.70 -28.64 17.58
N ASP A 142 -5.94 -27.38 17.92
CA ASP A 142 -4.96 -26.46 18.53
C ASP A 142 -4.34 -26.96 19.86
N LYS A 143 -5.01 -27.87 20.58
CA LYS A 143 -4.44 -28.47 21.80
C LYS A 143 -3.41 -29.55 21.47
N THR A 144 -3.58 -30.25 20.36
CA THR A 144 -2.75 -31.39 19.96
C THR A 144 -1.42 -30.92 19.37
N SER A 145 -1.39 -29.76 18.72
CA SER A 145 -0.15 -29.16 18.23
C SER A 145 0.81 -28.70 19.34
N LYS A 146 0.38 -28.73 20.62
CA LYS A 146 1.14 -28.20 21.76
C LYS A 146 2.23 -29.11 22.31
N TYR A 147 2.23 -30.38 21.92
CA TYR A 147 3.00 -31.41 22.60
C TYR A 147 4.00 -32.10 21.67
N LEU A 148 5.12 -32.55 22.26
CA LEU A 148 5.96 -33.59 21.67
C LEU A 148 5.43 -34.94 22.09
N PHE A 149 5.37 -35.87 21.15
CA PHE A 149 4.89 -37.22 21.39
C PHE A 149 6.06 -38.18 21.35
N LYS A 150 6.10 -39.13 22.27
CA LYS A 150 7.15 -40.16 22.28
C LYS A 150 6.81 -41.23 21.24
N CYS A 151 7.71 -41.46 20.30
CA CYS A 151 7.67 -42.51 19.30
C CYS A 151 8.95 -43.34 19.39
N ASN A 152 8.84 -44.54 19.95
CA ASN A 152 9.99 -45.35 20.36
C ASN A 152 10.91 -44.51 21.28
N ASP A 153 12.21 -44.43 20.98
CA ASP A 153 13.18 -43.61 21.73
C ASP A 153 13.28 -42.15 21.25
N LYS A 154 12.48 -41.76 20.26
CA LYS A 154 12.50 -40.41 19.67
C LYS A 154 11.28 -39.60 20.08
N LYS A 155 11.46 -38.29 20.27
CA LYS A 155 10.35 -37.35 20.41
C LYS A 155 9.96 -36.85 19.02
N ILE A 156 8.72 -37.07 18.62
CA ILE A 156 8.16 -36.59 17.36
C ILE A 156 7.23 -35.40 17.61
N LYS A 157 7.24 -34.46 16.68
CA LYS A 157 6.43 -33.25 16.73
C LYS A 157 5.25 -33.38 15.78
N ILE A 158 4.04 -33.11 16.26
CA ILE A 158 2.82 -33.16 15.45
C ILE A 158 2.25 -31.75 15.29
N LEU A 159 2.04 -31.30 14.05
CA LEU A 159 1.48 -29.98 13.73
C LEU A 159 0.33 -30.12 12.74
N ASP A 160 -0.58 -29.15 12.73
CA ASP A 160 -1.53 -29.01 11.63
C ASP A 160 -0.79 -28.54 10.37
N PHE A 161 -0.79 -29.38 9.33
CA PHE A 161 -0.08 -29.13 8.07
C PHE A 161 -0.41 -27.74 7.50
N PHE A 162 -1.69 -27.42 7.32
CA PHE A 162 -2.10 -26.17 6.71
C PHE A 162 -1.75 -24.94 7.54
N THR A 163 -1.75 -25.06 8.86
CA THR A 163 -1.29 -24.00 9.77
C THR A 163 0.21 -23.78 9.60
N ALA A 164 1.02 -24.83 9.64
CA ALA A 164 2.48 -24.74 9.47
C ALA A 164 2.86 -24.16 8.10
N ILE A 165 2.23 -24.63 7.02
CA ILE A 165 2.46 -24.11 5.67
C ILE A 165 2.01 -22.63 5.56
N SER A 166 0.94 -22.22 6.25
CA SER A 166 0.51 -20.81 6.26
C SER A 166 1.49 -19.89 7.00
N GLU A 167 2.11 -20.35 8.08
CA GLU A 167 3.17 -19.60 8.77
C GLU A 167 4.38 -19.39 7.86
N VAL A 168 4.85 -20.47 7.20
CA VAL A 168 5.97 -20.39 6.24
C VAL A 168 5.60 -19.51 5.04
N TYR A 169 4.34 -19.50 4.65
CA TYR A 169 3.86 -18.66 3.55
C TYR A 169 3.96 -17.17 3.89
N ILE A 170 3.52 -16.77 5.08
CA ILE A 170 3.69 -15.38 5.54
C ILE A 170 5.17 -15.00 5.62
N ILE A 171 6.03 -15.89 6.10
CA ILE A 171 7.48 -15.66 6.14
C ILE A 171 8.02 -15.45 4.72
N ASN A 172 7.66 -16.32 3.77
CA ASN A 172 8.05 -16.18 2.36
C ASN A 172 7.62 -14.82 1.78
N GLU A 173 6.41 -14.35 2.09
CA GLU A 173 5.92 -13.05 1.65
C GLU A 173 6.66 -11.86 2.30
N VAL A 174 6.95 -11.95 3.59
CA VAL A 174 7.76 -10.93 4.30
C VAL A 174 9.16 -10.82 3.71
N ILE A 175 9.80 -11.97 3.44
CA ILE A 175 11.12 -12.01 2.80
C ILE A 175 11.05 -11.38 1.41
N ASN A 176 10.04 -11.72 0.62
CA ASN A 176 9.89 -11.19 -0.73
C ASN A 176 9.67 -9.67 -0.70
N TYR A 177 8.77 -9.18 0.15
CA TYR A 177 8.48 -7.77 0.30
C TYR A 177 9.70 -6.96 0.73
N ASN A 178 10.54 -7.47 1.64
CA ASN A 178 11.73 -6.76 2.08
C ASN A 178 12.71 -6.42 0.94
N LYS A 179 12.80 -7.26 -0.11
CA LYS A 179 13.75 -7.05 -1.22
C LYS A 179 13.63 -5.66 -1.86
N SER A 180 12.43 -5.07 -1.83
CA SER A 180 12.14 -3.78 -2.47
C SER A 180 11.59 -2.72 -1.51
N ASN A 181 11.40 -3.06 -0.23
CA ASN A 181 10.77 -2.18 0.76
C ASN A 181 11.57 -2.17 2.07
N LYS A 182 12.88 -2.26 1.95
CA LYS A 182 13.83 -2.41 3.05
C LYS A 182 13.70 -1.29 4.09
N GLU A 183 13.52 -0.05 3.64
CA GLU A 183 13.36 1.10 4.50
C GLU A 183 12.07 1.03 5.34
N ILE A 184 10.98 0.51 4.76
CA ILE A 184 9.72 0.28 5.48
C ILE A 184 9.94 -0.79 6.57
N VAL A 185 10.59 -1.89 6.23
CA VAL A 185 10.87 -2.98 7.18
C VAL A 185 11.77 -2.51 8.32
N ILE A 186 12.82 -1.74 8.01
CA ILE A 186 13.72 -1.14 9.00
C ILE A 186 12.95 -0.22 9.95
N ASP A 187 12.10 0.66 9.43
CA ASP A 187 11.29 1.56 10.25
C ASP A 187 10.35 0.80 11.19
N VAL A 188 9.67 -0.24 10.67
CA VAL A 188 8.81 -1.09 11.47
C VAL A 188 9.61 -1.73 12.60
N ILE A 189 10.77 -2.33 12.31
CA ILE A 189 11.63 -2.95 13.33
C ILE A 189 12.07 -1.90 14.36
N ASN A 190 12.54 -0.74 13.91
CA ASN A 190 12.97 0.34 14.80
C ASN A 190 11.84 0.85 15.70
N SER A 191 10.59 0.87 15.20
CA SER A 191 9.43 1.26 16.01
C SER A 191 9.13 0.27 17.15
N LEU A 192 9.51 -0.99 16.97
CA LEU A 192 9.37 -2.06 17.98
C LEU A 192 10.56 -2.11 18.95
N ASN A 193 11.76 -1.67 18.53
CA ASN A 193 12.98 -1.64 19.36
C ASN A 193 12.79 -0.88 20.69
N ASN A 194 11.92 0.12 20.72
CA ASN A 194 11.68 0.93 21.92
C ASN A 194 10.77 0.24 22.95
N ARG A 195 10.12 -0.89 22.63
CA ARG A 195 9.04 -1.46 23.45
C ARG A 195 9.45 -2.56 24.41
N VAL A 196 10.62 -3.20 24.28
CA VAL A 196 11.03 -4.25 25.23
C VAL A 196 12.55 -4.34 25.38
N LYS A 197 13.01 -4.40 26.64
CA LYS A 197 14.42 -4.58 27.08
C LYS A 197 15.04 -5.95 26.74
N TYR A 198 14.41 -6.73 25.85
CA TYR A 198 14.79 -8.12 25.59
C TYR A 198 15.25 -8.32 24.14
N ASP A 199 16.49 -8.80 24.07
CA ASP A 199 17.22 -9.44 22.98
C ASP A 199 17.60 -8.60 21.75
N ARG A 200 18.68 -7.81 21.92
CA ARG A 200 19.52 -7.32 20.82
C ARG A 200 19.82 -8.41 19.78
N SER A 201 19.92 -9.68 20.18
CA SER A 201 20.26 -10.81 19.31
C SER A 201 19.26 -11.05 18.16
N PHE A 202 17.94 -10.97 18.42
CA PHE A 202 16.91 -11.17 17.39
C PHE A 202 16.80 -9.96 16.46
N ILE A 203 16.97 -8.77 17.01
CA ILE A 203 16.94 -7.52 16.26
C ILE A 203 18.21 -7.36 15.43
N THR A 204 19.38 -7.68 15.99
CA THR A 204 20.65 -7.82 15.25
C THR A 204 20.52 -8.88 14.16
N TYR A 205 19.82 -9.99 14.40
CA TYR A 205 19.58 -11.00 13.38
C TYR A 205 18.69 -10.50 12.22
N LEU A 206 17.53 -9.92 12.53
CA LEU A 206 16.67 -9.32 11.50
C LEU A 206 17.36 -8.13 10.82
N ASN A 207 18.18 -7.38 11.54
CA ASN A 207 19.01 -6.31 10.99
C ASN A 207 20.07 -6.88 10.06
N GLU A 208 20.80 -7.93 10.42
CA GLU A 208 21.78 -8.56 9.53
C GLU A 208 21.10 -9.11 8.27
N TYR A 209 19.92 -9.74 8.40
CA TYR A 209 19.15 -10.30 7.29
C TYR A 209 18.53 -9.24 6.36
N PHE A 210 17.88 -8.21 6.93
CA PHE A 210 17.15 -7.20 6.16
C PHE A 210 18.04 -6.00 5.78
N ILE A 211 19.08 -5.66 6.56
CA ILE A 211 19.97 -4.49 6.38
C ILE A 211 21.21 -4.80 5.54
N THR A 212 21.83 -5.98 5.61
CA THR A 212 23.05 -6.23 4.81
C THR A 212 22.74 -6.57 3.35
N GLY A 213 21.57 -7.15 3.08
CA GLY A 213 21.19 -7.57 1.72
C GLY A 213 22.09 -8.67 1.15
N GLU A 214 23.00 -9.24 1.95
CA GLU A 214 23.80 -10.39 1.55
C GLU A 214 22.94 -11.66 1.63
N GLU A 215 22.98 -12.49 0.59
CA GLU A 215 22.30 -13.80 0.57
C GLU A 215 22.73 -14.72 1.73
N ILE A 216 23.78 -14.38 2.49
CA ILE A 216 24.44 -15.26 3.44
C ILE A 216 23.72 -15.38 4.81
N THR A 217 22.73 -14.56 5.15
CA THR A 217 22.14 -14.55 6.52
C THR A 217 20.73 -15.13 6.66
N ILE A 218 20.21 -15.90 5.69
CA ILE A 218 18.94 -16.64 5.86
C ILE A 218 19.07 -17.81 6.85
N SER A 219 20.30 -18.30 7.07
CA SER A 219 20.63 -19.37 8.02
C SER A 219 20.00 -19.18 9.42
N ASN A 220 19.80 -17.92 9.84
CA ASN A 220 19.25 -17.60 11.14
C ASN A 220 17.72 -17.33 11.15
N LEU A 221 17.06 -17.23 9.98
CA LEU A 221 15.58 -17.18 9.85
C LEU A 221 15.09 -18.61 10.00
N CYS A 222 15.90 -19.56 9.53
CA CYS A 222 15.84 -20.94 9.94
C CYS A 222 16.35 -21.20 11.37
N LEU A 223 17.10 -20.31 12.04
CA LEU A 223 17.25 -20.33 13.51
C LEU A 223 16.02 -19.77 14.26
N LEU A 224 14.95 -19.31 13.58
CA LEU A 224 13.61 -19.37 14.20
C LEU A 224 13.26 -20.81 14.62
N LYS A 225 14.01 -21.84 14.19
CA LYS A 225 14.05 -23.20 14.76
C LYS A 225 14.27 -23.26 16.28
N THR A 226 14.73 -22.19 16.94
CA THR A 226 14.83 -22.17 18.42
C THR A 226 13.88 -21.18 19.08
N SER A 227 13.08 -20.42 18.32
CA SER A 227 11.86 -19.80 18.86
C SER A 227 10.70 -20.80 18.95
N TYR A 228 10.81 -21.94 18.26
CA TYR A 228 10.50 -23.23 18.85
C TYR A 228 11.45 -23.47 20.02
N SER A 229 11.28 -22.68 21.10
CA SER A 229 11.88 -23.06 22.35
C SER A 229 11.35 -24.47 22.60
N ILE A 230 12.26 -25.44 22.66
CA ILE A 230 12.01 -26.58 23.52
C ILE A 230 11.91 -25.93 24.90
N THR A 231 10.72 -25.43 25.23
CA THR A 231 10.36 -25.15 26.61
C THR A 231 10.64 -26.45 27.37
N LYS A 232 10.78 -26.42 28.69
CA LYS A 232 10.84 -27.68 29.46
C LYS A 232 9.70 -28.67 29.11
N ALA A 233 8.64 -28.21 28.42
CA ALA A 233 7.53 -28.97 27.87
C ALA A 233 7.62 -29.36 26.37
N GLY A 234 8.64 -28.96 25.61
CA GLY A 234 8.87 -29.38 24.23
C GLY A 234 8.00 -28.71 23.15
N SER A 235 7.22 -27.69 23.49
CA SER A 235 6.28 -27.07 22.56
C SER A 235 6.99 -26.18 21.54
N ALA A 236 7.15 -26.67 20.34
CA ALA A 236 7.66 -25.87 19.24
C ALA A 236 6.49 -25.02 18.68
N TYR A 237 6.34 -23.79 19.20
CA TYR A 237 5.57 -22.68 18.64
C TYR A 237 6.42 -21.48 18.24
N MET A 238 6.07 -20.75 17.18
CA MET A 238 6.65 -19.44 16.95
C MET A 238 6.36 -18.53 18.16
N SER A 239 7.39 -17.84 18.65
CA SER A 239 7.29 -16.98 19.83
C SER A 239 6.31 -15.82 19.59
N THR A 240 5.72 -15.29 20.67
CA THR A 240 4.85 -14.11 20.61
C THR A 240 5.55 -12.93 19.95
N PHE A 241 6.84 -12.72 20.23
CA PHE A 241 7.62 -11.64 19.64
C PHE A 241 7.84 -11.81 18.13
N ALA A 242 8.15 -13.03 17.66
CA ALA A 242 8.27 -13.28 16.24
C ALA A 242 6.93 -13.04 15.51
N LYS A 243 5.80 -13.39 16.15
CA LYS A 243 4.46 -13.06 15.64
C LYS A 243 4.20 -11.57 15.62
N GLU A 244 4.65 -10.82 16.63
CA GLU A 244 4.53 -9.37 16.68
C GLU A 244 5.30 -8.72 15.53
N ILE A 245 6.55 -9.10 15.30
CA ILE A 245 7.37 -8.52 14.22
C ILE A 245 6.84 -8.92 12.85
N LEU A 246 6.65 -10.22 12.60
CA LEU A 246 6.11 -10.70 11.32
C LEU A 246 4.72 -10.15 11.07
N GLY A 247 3.88 -10.07 12.12
CA GLY A 247 2.56 -9.46 12.05
C GLY A 247 2.63 -7.98 11.68
N SER A 248 3.56 -7.22 12.27
CA SER A 248 3.75 -5.81 11.96
C SER A 248 4.19 -5.60 10.52
N ILE A 249 5.18 -6.36 10.03
CA ILE A 249 5.63 -6.24 8.64
C ILE A 249 4.52 -6.70 7.67
N PHE A 250 3.86 -7.82 7.98
CA PHE A 250 2.79 -8.36 7.15
C PHE A 250 1.59 -7.41 7.05
N LYS A 251 1.31 -6.63 8.10
CA LYS A 251 0.31 -5.54 8.02
C LYS A 251 0.69 -4.49 6.98
N GLU A 252 1.96 -4.09 6.91
CA GLU A 252 2.41 -3.11 5.90
C GLU A 252 2.18 -3.65 4.48
N ILE A 253 2.42 -4.94 4.25
CA ILE A 253 2.13 -5.60 2.96
C ILE A 253 0.65 -5.51 2.63
N VAL A 254 -0.22 -5.79 3.62
CA VAL A 254 -1.68 -5.74 3.45
C VAL A 254 -2.16 -4.30 3.19
N ILE A 255 -1.58 -3.31 3.87
CA ILE A 255 -1.88 -1.88 3.67
C ILE A 255 -1.49 -1.44 2.27
N ASP A 256 -0.27 -1.77 1.83
CA ASP A 256 0.22 -1.42 0.50
C ASP A 256 -0.61 -2.08 -0.60
N ASN A 257 -0.98 -3.35 -0.41
CA ASN A 257 -1.82 -4.05 -1.36
C ASN A 257 -3.23 -3.44 -1.43
N LYS A 258 -3.82 -3.06 -0.28
CA LYS A 258 -5.11 -2.37 -0.23
C LYS A 258 -5.08 -1.05 -1.00
N ASP A 259 -4.01 -0.28 -0.82
CA ASP A 259 -3.80 1.00 -1.51
C ASP A 259 -3.73 0.82 -3.03
N ILE A 260 -2.97 -0.17 -3.52
CA ILE A 260 -2.91 -0.52 -4.95
C ILE A 260 -4.30 -0.90 -5.47
N ILE A 261 -5.06 -1.71 -4.76
CA ILE A 261 -6.41 -2.16 -5.19
C ILE A 261 -7.39 -0.98 -5.27
N ILE A 262 -7.36 -0.07 -4.29
CA ILE A 262 -8.18 1.15 -4.32
C ILE A 262 -7.85 1.95 -5.58
N GLN A 263 -6.57 2.10 -5.90
CA GLN A 263 -6.13 2.83 -7.08
C GLN A 263 -6.48 2.11 -8.39
N GLU A 264 -6.34 0.79 -8.46
CA GLU A 264 -6.79 -0.03 -9.60
C GLU A 264 -8.27 0.19 -9.86
N LYS A 265 -9.09 0.16 -8.80
CA LYS A 265 -10.52 0.43 -8.87
C LYS A 265 -10.79 1.86 -9.34
N GLN A 266 -10.12 2.87 -8.79
CA GLN A 266 -10.30 4.26 -9.22
C GLN A 266 -9.94 4.47 -10.69
N ILE A 267 -8.82 3.91 -11.17
CA ILE A 267 -8.43 3.96 -12.58
C ILE A 267 -9.45 3.21 -13.45
N ALA A 268 -9.92 2.04 -13.01
CA ALA A 268 -10.95 1.29 -13.71
C ALA A 268 -12.25 2.09 -13.81
N ASP A 269 -12.70 2.68 -12.70
CA ASP A 269 -13.88 3.53 -12.61
C ASP A 269 -13.73 4.74 -13.55
N MET A 270 -12.60 5.47 -13.52
CA MET A 270 -12.30 6.58 -14.44
C MET A 270 -12.33 6.18 -15.92
N ASN A 271 -11.96 4.94 -16.26
CA ASN A 271 -12.02 4.44 -17.64
C ASN A 271 -13.42 3.92 -18.03
N SER A 272 -14.17 3.38 -17.06
CA SER A 272 -15.52 2.85 -17.25
C SER A 272 -16.58 3.95 -17.30
N ASP A 273 -16.34 5.03 -16.53
CA ASP A 273 -17.12 6.25 -16.48
C ASP A 273 -16.83 7.10 -17.73
N TYR A 274 -17.30 6.60 -18.87
CA TYR A 274 -17.49 7.28 -20.14
C TYR A 274 -16.24 7.86 -20.84
N ALA A 275 -15.92 7.25 -21.98
CA ALA A 275 -14.93 7.67 -22.96
C ALA A 275 -15.23 9.02 -23.67
N ARG A 276 -15.45 10.14 -22.96
CA ARG A 276 -15.66 11.46 -23.61
C ARG A 276 -14.64 12.50 -23.19
N ALA A 277 -14.25 12.58 -21.91
CA ALA A 277 -13.40 13.66 -21.36
C ALA A 277 -11.95 13.67 -21.89
N PHE A 278 -11.35 12.51 -22.17
CA PHE A 278 -9.99 12.45 -22.75
C PHE A 278 -9.98 12.38 -24.28
N GLN A 279 -11.13 12.20 -24.94
CA GLN A 279 -11.20 12.04 -26.40
C GLN A 279 -11.20 13.39 -27.11
N LYS A 280 -10.47 13.48 -28.24
CA LYS A 280 -10.44 14.66 -29.11
C LYS A 280 -11.85 14.99 -29.58
N LYS A 281 -12.22 16.27 -29.46
CA LYS A 281 -13.52 16.72 -29.96
C LYS A 281 -13.50 16.69 -31.50
N LYS A 282 -14.53 16.09 -32.10
CA LYS A 282 -14.61 15.94 -33.57
C LYS A 282 -14.82 17.26 -34.30
N ASN A 283 -15.61 18.17 -33.71
CA ASN A 283 -15.97 19.45 -34.29
C ASN A 283 -15.59 20.60 -33.32
N ILE A 284 -14.59 21.39 -33.71
CA ILE A 284 -14.12 22.57 -32.96
C ILE A 284 -14.27 23.79 -33.88
N SER A 285 -14.75 24.90 -33.35
CA SER A 285 -14.95 26.14 -34.11
C SER A 285 -13.60 26.74 -34.56
N ASN A 286 -13.57 27.43 -35.71
CA ASN A 286 -12.36 28.10 -36.18
C ASN A 286 -11.81 29.14 -35.19
N LYS A 287 -12.69 29.81 -34.44
CA LYS A 287 -12.30 30.76 -33.38
C LYS A 287 -11.54 30.03 -32.27
N THR A 288 -12.09 28.90 -31.81
CA THR A 288 -11.50 28.08 -30.75
C THR A 288 -10.19 27.42 -31.22
N LEU A 289 -10.11 26.93 -32.47
CA LEU A 289 -8.88 26.39 -33.04
C LEU A 289 -7.74 27.41 -33.04
N LYS A 290 -8.02 28.65 -33.49
CA LYS A 290 -7.02 29.74 -33.45
C LYS A 290 -6.57 30.07 -32.03
N ALA A 291 -7.47 30.00 -31.05
CA ALA A 291 -7.11 30.21 -29.64
C ALA A 291 -6.24 29.07 -29.11
N MET A 292 -6.58 27.82 -29.42
CA MET A 292 -5.78 26.64 -29.05
C MET A 292 -4.36 26.70 -29.63
N GLU A 293 -4.21 27.09 -30.90
CA GLU A 293 -2.90 27.22 -31.57
C GLU A 293 -2.02 28.30 -30.93
N LYS A 294 -2.63 29.39 -30.45
CA LYS A 294 -1.93 30.53 -29.83
C LYS A 294 -1.73 30.41 -28.32
N SER A 295 -2.29 29.38 -27.70
CA SER A 295 -2.23 29.17 -26.25
C SER A 295 -0.79 29.03 -25.76
N THR A 296 -0.46 29.71 -24.66
CA THR A 296 0.86 29.56 -24.00
C THR A 296 1.04 28.18 -23.37
N PHE A 297 -0.05 27.45 -23.09
CA PHE A 297 0.02 26.07 -22.62
C PHE A 297 0.76 25.12 -23.58
N ASN A 298 0.82 25.44 -24.88
CA ASN A 298 1.60 24.65 -25.84
C ASN A 298 3.12 24.65 -25.51
N ILE A 299 3.59 25.60 -24.70
CA ILE A 299 4.96 25.62 -24.17
C ILE A 299 5.22 24.45 -23.22
N TYR A 300 4.19 23.92 -22.54
CA TYR A 300 4.36 22.87 -21.52
C TYR A 300 3.74 21.53 -21.93
N PHE A 301 2.59 21.56 -22.60
CA PHE A 301 1.81 20.36 -22.90
C PHE A 301 1.96 19.91 -24.35
N LYS A 302 1.72 18.60 -24.59
CA LYS A 302 1.76 17.99 -25.92
C LYS A 302 0.68 18.56 -26.84
N ASN A 303 -0.54 18.62 -26.32
CA ASN A 303 -1.72 19.11 -27.03
C ASN A 303 -2.57 19.91 -26.04
N VAL A 304 -3.12 21.02 -26.50
CA VAL A 304 -4.06 21.85 -25.74
C VAL A 304 -5.39 21.83 -26.48
N GLU A 305 -6.48 21.56 -25.77
CA GLU A 305 -7.83 21.56 -26.35
C GLU A 305 -8.80 22.37 -25.49
N PHE A 306 -9.58 23.23 -26.15
CA PHE A 306 -10.63 24.02 -25.56
C PHE A 306 -11.98 23.55 -26.09
N ASP A 307 -12.97 23.42 -25.22
CA ASP A 307 -14.35 23.25 -25.67
C ASP A 307 -14.83 24.52 -26.43
N ASN A 308 -15.82 24.40 -27.30
CA ASN A 308 -16.28 25.57 -28.09
C ASN A 308 -16.90 26.65 -27.21
N ASP A 309 -17.51 26.23 -26.10
CA ASP A 309 -18.30 27.08 -25.23
C ASP A 309 -17.48 27.61 -24.03
N VAL A 310 -16.16 27.40 -24.02
CA VAL A 310 -15.31 27.97 -22.96
C VAL A 310 -15.10 29.47 -23.13
N ASP A 311 -15.00 30.16 -22.01
CA ASP A 311 -14.64 31.58 -21.98
C ASP A 311 -13.13 31.76 -22.26
N LEU A 312 -12.82 32.26 -23.46
CA LEU A 312 -11.44 32.48 -23.89
C LEU A 312 -10.71 33.57 -23.09
N VAL A 313 -11.42 34.52 -22.48
CA VAL A 313 -10.80 35.52 -21.59
C VAL A 313 -10.35 34.85 -20.31
N LYS A 314 -11.19 33.98 -19.74
CA LYS A 314 -10.85 33.19 -18.55
C LYS A 314 -9.74 32.17 -18.84
N ILE A 315 -9.69 31.58 -20.04
CA ILE A 315 -8.53 30.76 -20.46
C ILE A 315 -7.23 31.57 -20.36
N LYS A 316 -7.22 32.81 -20.86
CA LYS A 316 -6.01 33.63 -20.83
C LYS A 316 -5.56 33.96 -19.40
N GLN A 317 -6.51 34.25 -18.51
CA GLN A 317 -6.19 34.42 -17.09
C GLN A 317 -5.56 33.15 -16.49
N VAL A 318 -6.17 31.98 -16.74
CA VAL A 318 -5.69 30.68 -16.23
C VAL A 318 -4.32 30.31 -16.82
N GLU A 319 -4.05 30.66 -18.08
CA GLU A 319 -2.73 30.54 -18.70
C GLU A 319 -1.65 31.32 -17.95
N ASP A 320 -1.92 32.60 -17.68
CA ASP A 320 -0.97 33.50 -17.04
C ASP A 320 -0.71 33.04 -15.58
N GLU A 321 -1.76 32.72 -14.82
CA GLU A 321 -1.65 32.22 -13.44
C GLU A 321 -0.88 30.89 -13.36
N PHE A 322 -1.09 29.99 -14.33
CA PHE A 322 -0.40 28.71 -14.35
C PHE A 322 1.07 28.89 -14.72
N GLN A 323 1.36 29.74 -15.71
CA GLN A 323 2.73 30.07 -16.09
C GLN A 323 3.49 30.69 -14.90
N ASP A 324 2.92 31.68 -14.23
CA ASP A 324 3.52 32.31 -13.05
C ASP A 324 3.81 31.27 -11.96
N THR A 325 2.85 30.36 -11.71
CA THR A 325 3.02 29.26 -10.75
C THR A 325 4.18 28.33 -11.16
N LEU A 326 4.28 27.94 -12.43
CA LEU A 326 5.35 27.07 -12.91
C LEU A 326 6.72 27.73 -12.91
N GLU A 327 6.79 29.00 -13.26
CA GLU A 327 8.04 29.77 -13.20
C GLU A 327 8.52 29.93 -11.76
N PHE A 328 7.60 30.09 -10.82
CA PHE A 328 7.90 30.15 -9.39
C PHE A 328 8.40 28.80 -8.84
N LEU A 329 7.71 27.70 -9.18
CA LEU A 329 8.12 26.34 -8.81
C LEU A 329 9.42 25.89 -9.49
N ASN A 330 9.76 26.51 -10.63
CA ASN A 330 10.97 26.25 -11.42
C ASN A 330 11.24 24.74 -11.58
N LEU A 331 10.30 24.11 -12.28
CA LEU A 331 10.30 22.67 -12.50
C LEU A 331 11.60 22.20 -13.16
N ASN A 332 12.11 21.05 -12.70
CA ASN A 332 13.26 20.40 -13.32
C ASN A 332 12.97 19.92 -14.77
N GLU A 333 14.04 19.65 -15.52
CA GLU A 333 13.94 19.26 -16.93
C GLU A 333 13.11 17.97 -17.14
N SER A 334 13.24 17.00 -16.23
CA SER A 334 12.48 15.76 -16.27
C SER A 334 10.97 16.03 -16.23
N MET A 335 10.54 16.99 -15.43
CA MET A 335 9.14 17.41 -15.31
C MET A 335 8.61 18.12 -16.51
N LEU A 336 9.37 19.09 -17.02
CA LEU A 336 9.01 19.76 -18.26
C LEU A 336 8.89 18.74 -19.41
N LYS A 337 9.79 17.76 -19.48
CA LYS A 337 9.75 16.68 -20.47
C LYS A 337 8.54 15.75 -20.30
N PHE A 338 8.13 15.44 -19.06
CA PHE A 338 6.93 14.63 -18.82
C PHE A 338 5.66 15.40 -19.20
N MET A 339 5.56 16.68 -18.85
CA MET A 339 4.44 17.55 -19.23
C MET A 339 4.25 17.61 -20.74
N LYS A 340 5.35 17.61 -21.51
CA LYS A 340 5.33 17.55 -23.00
C LYS A 340 4.77 16.27 -23.59
N GLU A 341 4.44 15.28 -22.77
CA GLU A 341 3.73 14.07 -23.18
C GLU A 341 2.25 14.09 -22.80
N VAL A 342 1.85 15.03 -21.94
CA VAL A 342 0.50 15.17 -21.41
C VAL A 342 -0.32 16.11 -22.30
N SER A 343 -1.57 15.77 -22.55
CA SER A 343 -2.55 16.65 -23.20
C SER A 343 -3.36 17.39 -22.14
N LEU A 344 -3.52 18.70 -22.29
CA LEU A 344 -4.36 19.55 -21.45
C LEU A 344 -5.68 19.84 -22.14
N ARG A 345 -6.81 19.70 -21.42
CA ARG A 345 -8.14 19.92 -21.99
C ARG A 345 -9.04 20.70 -21.05
N PHE A 346 -9.58 21.82 -21.53
CA PHE A 346 -10.61 22.58 -20.82
C PHE A 346 -11.98 22.21 -21.36
N ARG A 347 -12.84 21.63 -20.52
CA ARG A 347 -14.15 21.10 -20.94
C ARG A 347 -15.14 21.00 -19.80
N TYR A 348 -16.42 20.96 -20.14
CA TYR A 348 -17.49 20.72 -19.18
C TYR A 348 -17.41 19.28 -18.63
N LEU A 349 -17.22 19.14 -17.32
CA LEU A 349 -17.10 17.85 -16.64
C LEU A 349 -18.37 17.44 -15.89
N GLY A 350 -19.49 18.15 -16.05
CA GLY A 350 -20.71 17.95 -15.24
C GLY A 350 -21.38 16.57 -15.31
N LYS A 351 -20.95 15.65 -16.19
CA LYS A 351 -21.35 14.24 -16.14
C LYS A 351 -20.49 13.38 -15.20
N HIS A 352 -19.28 13.84 -14.86
CA HIS A 352 -18.34 13.17 -13.95
C HIS A 352 -18.50 13.61 -12.48
N LYS A 353 -19.37 14.60 -12.20
CA LYS A 353 -19.50 15.26 -10.88
C LYS A 353 -18.14 15.68 -10.30
N ALA A 354 -17.22 16.07 -11.17
CA ALA A 354 -15.87 16.49 -10.85
C ALA A 354 -15.58 17.82 -11.55
N VAL A 355 -14.68 18.61 -10.97
CA VAL A 355 -14.23 19.91 -11.50
C VAL A 355 -12.84 19.83 -12.13
N GLY A 356 -12.11 18.74 -11.88
CA GLY A 356 -10.88 18.34 -12.55
C GLY A 356 -10.79 16.81 -12.62
N LEU A 357 -10.02 16.29 -13.59
CA LEU A 357 -9.63 14.88 -13.70
C LEU A 357 -8.30 14.73 -14.44
N TYR A 358 -7.33 14.10 -13.82
CA TYR A 358 -6.15 13.55 -14.48
C TYR A 358 -6.40 12.10 -14.88
N PHE A 359 -6.18 11.78 -16.16
CA PHE A 359 -6.25 10.44 -16.73
C PHE A 359 -4.82 9.93 -17.00
N PRO A 360 -4.21 9.16 -16.07
CA PRO A 360 -2.81 8.78 -16.20
C PRO A 360 -2.52 7.93 -17.44
N LEU A 361 -3.45 7.02 -17.78
CA LEU A 361 -3.27 6.09 -18.91
C LEU A 361 -3.25 6.82 -20.26
N GLN A 362 -4.07 7.87 -20.39
CA GLN A 362 -4.17 8.67 -21.60
C GLN A 362 -3.21 9.87 -21.56
N LYS A 363 -2.49 10.07 -20.44
CA LYS A 363 -1.70 11.27 -20.14
C LYS A 363 -2.51 12.51 -20.49
N CYS A 364 -3.68 12.64 -19.87
CA CYS A 364 -4.62 13.71 -20.20
C CYS A 364 -5.11 14.39 -18.92
N LEU A 365 -4.84 15.67 -18.78
CA LEU A 365 -5.34 16.51 -17.70
C LEU A 365 -6.56 17.27 -18.20
N CYS A 366 -7.69 17.13 -17.50
CA CYS A 366 -8.94 17.79 -17.84
C CYS A 366 -9.39 18.71 -16.71
N VAL A 367 -9.77 19.95 -17.04
CA VAL A 367 -10.25 20.95 -16.07
C VAL A 367 -11.56 21.54 -16.56
N ASP A 368 -12.52 21.72 -15.65
CA ASP A 368 -13.74 22.48 -15.90
C ASP A 368 -13.50 23.95 -15.60
N LEU A 369 -13.46 24.79 -16.63
CA LEU A 369 -13.13 26.21 -16.49
C LEU A 369 -14.15 27.00 -15.65
N ARG A 370 -15.34 26.44 -15.36
CA ARG A 370 -16.30 27.08 -14.45
C ARG A 370 -15.79 27.09 -13.01
N ASP A 371 -14.97 26.10 -12.64
CA ASP A 371 -14.28 26.01 -11.37
C ASP A 371 -12.79 25.61 -11.60
N PRO A 372 -11.92 26.58 -11.96
CA PRO A 372 -10.51 26.32 -12.26
C PRO A 372 -9.70 25.91 -11.03
N SER A 373 -10.28 26.01 -9.82
CA SER A 373 -9.58 25.78 -8.56
C SER A 373 -9.11 24.33 -8.34
N ALA A 374 -9.54 23.41 -9.20
CA ALA A 374 -9.07 22.03 -9.22
C ALA A 374 -7.81 21.83 -10.08
N PHE A 375 -7.36 22.84 -10.83
CA PHE A 375 -6.26 22.66 -11.78
C PHE A 375 -4.96 22.29 -11.05
N LEU A 376 -4.58 22.98 -9.98
CA LEU A 376 -3.35 22.61 -9.26
C LEU A 376 -3.44 21.25 -8.55
N HIS A 377 -4.65 20.82 -8.15
CA HIS A 377 -4.88 19.46 -7.65
C HIS A 377 -4.59 18.40 -8.72
N GLU A 378 -5.17 18.54 -9.91
CA GLU A 378 -4.92 17.61 -11.03
C GLU A 378 -3.48 17.68 -11.54
N PHE A 379 -2.86 18.86 -11.47
CA PHE A 379 -1.43 19.01 -11.73
C PHE A 379 -0.60 18.20 -10.73
N MET A 380 -0.95 18.19 -9.44
CA MET A 380 -0.25 17.35 -8.46
C MET A 380 -0.46 15.86 -8.69
N HIS A 381 -1.64 15.43 -9.15
CA HIS A 381 -1.81 14.05 -9.64
C HIS A 381 -0.91 13.75 -10.84
N MET A 382 -0.75 14.68 -11.78
CA MET A 382 0.20 14.52 -12.87
C MET A 382 1.65 14.41 -12.37
N VAL A 383 2.05 15.27 -11.42
CA VAL A 383 3.37 15.25 -10.77
C VAL A 383 3.60 13.91 -10.06
N ASP A 384 2.60 13.33 -9.42
CA ASP A 384 2.70 12.02 -8.77
C ASP A 384 3.09 10.90 -9.75
N TYR A 385 2.50 10.92 -10.94
CA TYR A 385 2.69 9.92 -12.00
C TYR A 385 3.95 10.14 -12.84
N GLN A 386 4.68 11.22 -12.62
CA GLN A 386 5.83 11.62 -13.43
C GLN A 386 6.91 10.53 -13.52
N CYS A 387 7.07 9.78 -12.43
CA CYS A 387 8.19 8.86 -12.26
C CYS A 387 7.98 7.58 -13.06
N TYR A 388 6.77 7.20 -13.47
CA TYR A 388 6.52 5.96 -14.25
C TYR A 388 7.30 5.84 -15.57
N LYS A 389 7.87 6.95 -16.05
CA LYS A 389 8.73 6.95 -17.25
C LYS A 389 10.14 6.40 -16.98
N PHE A 390 10.67 6.60 -15.78
CA PHE A 390 12.07 6.30 -15.43
C PHE A 390 12.17 5.32 -14.26
N ASP A 391 11.23 5.45 -13.35
CA ASP A 391 10.89 4.56 -12.25
C ASP A 391 9.58 3.85 -12.63
N SER A 392 9.16 2.94 -11.78
CA SER A 392 7.90 2.25 -11.91
C SER A 392 6.95 2.53 -10.76
N LEU A 393 7.41 3.36 -9.83
CA LEU A 393 6.65 3.82 -8.69
C LEU A 393 6.22 5.27 -8.93
N LYS A 394 5.00 5.58 -8.51
CA LYS A 394 4.57 6.96 -8.27
C LYS A 394 5.32 7.54 -7.08
N LEU A 395 5.39 8.86 -7.00
CA LEU A 395 5.97 9.54 -5.84
C LEU A 395 5.24 9.20 -4.54
N SER A 396 3.91 9.14 -4.58
CA SER A 396 3.04 8.81 -3.46
C SER A 396 3.16 7.36 -2.98
N SER A 397 3.73 6.48 -3.81
CA SER A 397 4.01 5.08 -3.48
C SER A 397 5.39 4.87 -2.87
N LYS A 398 6.26 5.88 -2.88
CA LYS A 398 7.62 5.79 -2.34
C LYS A 398 7.61 5.88 -0.82
N TYR A 399 8.59 5.22 -0.20
CA TYR A 399 8.75 5.17 1.24
C TYR A 399 8.83 6.56 1.90
N ASN A 400 9.54 7.50 1.28
CA ASN A 400 9.71 8.86 1.82
C ASN A 400 8.38 9.63 1.97
N PHE A 401 7.35 9.33 1.17
CA PHE A 401 6.03 9.95 1.31
C PHE A 401 5.15 9.30 2.39
N ARG A 402 5.48 8.07 2.83
CA ARG A 402 4.67 7.29 3.79
C ARG A 402 4.45 8.03 5.11
N LYS A 403 5.48 8.74 5.61
CA LYS A 403 5.41 9.50 6.87
C LYS A 403 4.38 10.63 6.80
N ILE A 404 4.34 11.35 5.67
CA ILE A 404 3.32 12.38 5.40
C ILE A 404 1.94 11.76 5.33
N LYS A 405 1.78 10.68 4.56
CA LYS A 405 0.50 9.98 4.40
C LYS A 405 -0.07 9.54 5.75
N ASN A 406 0.75 8.88 6.57
CA ASN A 406 0.32 8.38 7.86
C ASN A 406 -0.09 9.52 8.80
N LYS A 407 0.68 10.60 8.86
CA LYS A 407 0.36 11.78 9.69
C LYS A 407 -0.92 12.47 9.21
N TYR A 408 -1.10 12.64 7.90
CA TYR A 408 -2.33 13.18 7.32
C TYR A 408 -3.55 12.34 7.71
N ILE A 409 -3.47 11.00 7.57
CA ILE A 409 -4.58 10.10 7.91
C ILE A 409 -4.88 10.13 9.40
N GLU A 410 -3.86 10.14 10.27
CA GLU A 410 -4.02 10.24 11.72
C GLU A 410 -4.83 11.47 12.12
N ILE A 411 -4.46 12.65 11.59
CA ILE A 411 -5.15 13.91 11.90
C ILE A 411 -6.56 13.91 11.34
N LEU A 412 -6.74 13.45 10.10
CA LEU A 412 -8.04 13.38 9.44
C LEU A 412 -9.00 12.47 10.20
N ASP A 413 -8.57 11.25 10.54
CA ASP A 413 -9.36 10.29 11.31
C ASP A 413 -9.75 10.85 12.68
N LYS A 414 -8.80 11.47 13.40
CA LYS A 414 -9.06 12.10 14.70
C LYS A 414 -10.08 13.22 14.58
N THR A 415 -9.94 14.07 13.56
CA THR A 415 -10.86 15.20 13.32
C THR A 415 -12.27 14.71 13.04
N ILE A 416 -12.41 13.73 12.14
CA ILE A 416 -13.72 13.17 11.75
C ILE A 416 -14.36 12.39 12.91
N TYR A 417 -13.56 11.66 13.69
CA TYR A 417 -14.05 10.94 14.86
C TYR A 417 -14.73 11.88 15.86
N ASN A 418 -14.18 13.08 16.04
CA ASN A 418 -14.69 14.10 16.97
C ASN A 418 -15.91 14.88 16.45
N LEU A 419 -16.28 14.74 15.17
CA LEU A 419 -17.50 15.37 14.64
C LEU A 419 -18.76 14.76 15.27
N PRO A 420 -19.88 15.52 15.36
CA PRO A 420 -21.18 14.98 15.75
C PRO A 420 -21.58 13.76 14.91
N SER A 421 -22.29 12.80 15.53
CA SER A 421 -22.70 11.57 14.85
C SER A 421 -23.66 11.80 13.67
N ASP A 422 -24.39 12.91 13.69
CA ASP A 422 -25.31 13.32 12.63
C ASP A 422 -24.67 14.16 11.53
N ASP A 423 -23.39 14.55 11.68
CA ASP A 423 -22.61 15.30 10.71
C ASP A 423 -22.61 14.61 9.32
N SER A 424 -22.91 15.40 8.28
CA SER A 424 -23.04 14.88 6.92
C SER A 424 -21.71 14.33 6.38
N PHE A 425 -20.59 14.96 6.70
CA PHE A 425 -19.28 14.54 6.22
C PHE A 425 -18.85 13.25 6.92
N LYS A 426 -19.05 13.14 8.24
CA LYS A 426 -18.79 11.90 9.00
C LYS A 426 -19.56 10.70 8.44
N LYS A 427 -20.84 10.89 8.10
CA LYS A 427 -21.69 9.86 7.48
C LYS A 427 -21.17 9.44 6.09
N ILE A 428 -20.72 10.38 5.28
CA ILE A 428 -20.14 10.11 3.95
C ILE A 428 -18.81 9.36 4.08
N TYR A 429 -17.95 9.80 5.00
CA TYR A 429 -16.62 9.24 5.23
C TYR A 429 -16.68 7.77 5.65
N TYR A 430 -17.54 7.41 6.61
CA TYR A 430 -17.75 6.01 7.01
C TYR A 430 -18.79 5.27 6.14
N GLY A 431 -19.32 5.93 5.11
CA GLY A 431 -20.33 5.40 4.22
C GLY A 431 -19.78 4.52 3.09
N LYS A 432 -20.67 4.19 2.15
CA LYS A 432 -20.37 3.37 0.95
C LYS A 432 -20.29 4.18 -0.35
N THR A 433 -20.32 5.51 -0.25
CA THR A 433 -20.28 6.41 -1.41
C THR A 433 -18.88 6.49 -2.01
N LYS A 434 -18.75 7.07 -3.22
CA LYS A 434 -17.45 7.33 -3.87
C LYS A 434 -16.47 8.08 -2.97
N TYR A 435 -16.95 9.04 -2.19
CA TYR A 435 -16.15 9.89 -1.30
C TYR A 435 -16.06 9.33 0.12
N ASN A 436 -15.84 8.02 0.26
CA ASN A 436 -15.67 7.40 1.59
C ASN A 436 -14.22 7.54 2.09
N LYS A 437 -13.91 6.95 3.24
CA LYS A 437 -12.57 6.90 3.84
C LYS A 437 -11.51 6.48 2.83
N ASP A 438 -11.74 5.40 2.10
CA ASP A 438 -10.76 4.88 1.13
C ASP A 438 -10.42 5.93 0.04
N TYR A 439 -11.37 6.77 -0.37
CA TYR A 439 -11.10 7.89 -1.28
C TYR A 439 -10.17 8.91 -0.64
N TYR A 440 -10.47 9.41 0.57
CA TYR A 440 -9.65 10.46 1.19
C TYR A 440 -8.30 9.98 1.72
N THR A 441 -8.11 8.67 1.92
CA THR A 441 -6.87 8.11 2.49
C THR A 441 -5.99 7.39 1.47
N ASN A 442 -6.38 7.34 0.19
CA ASN A 442 -5.53 6.74 -0.85
C ASN A 442 -4.27 7.60 -1.09
N SER A 443 -3.13 6.97 -1.40
CA SER A 443 -1.85 7.69 -1.49
C SER A 443 -1.85 8.85 -2.50
N ALA A 444 -2.45 8.67 -3.67
CA ALA A 444 -2.44 9.66 -4.74
C ALA A 444 -3.28 10.90 -4.41
N GLU A 445 -4.43 10.72 -3.75
CA GLU A 445 -5.27 11.82 -3.27
C GLU A 445 -4.60 12.58 -2.12
N VAL A 446 -4.00 11.86 -1.17
CA VAL A 446 -3.24 12.47 -0.08
C VAL A 446 -2.06 13.27 -0.64
N PHE A 447 -1.38 12.75 -1.66
CA PHE A 447 -0.34 13.48 -2.39
C PHE A 447 -0.86 14.76 -3.03
N ALA A 448 -1.98 14.70 -3.77
CA ALA A 448 -2.52 15.91 -4.38
C ALA A 448 -2.90 16.97 -3.34
N ARG A 449 -3.58 16.56 -2.26
CA ARG A 449 -3.98 17.47 -1.17
C ARG A 449 -2.81 18.07 -0.41
N CYS A 450 -1.79 17.29 -0.09
CA CYS A 450 -0.57 17.79 0.53
C CYS A 450 0.17 18.76 -0.40
N GLY A 451 0.14 18.52 -1.72
CA GLY A 451 0.64 19.45 -2.73
C GLY A 451 -0.13 20.77 -2.75
N GLU A 452 -1.46 20.73 -2.59
CA GLU A 452 -2.27 21.95 -2.45
C GLU A 452 -1.93 22.72 -1.16
N ILE A 453 -1.75 22.03 -0.03
CA ILE A 453 -1.28 22.65 1.23
C ILE A 453 0.08 23.31 1.04
N TYR A 454 0.99 22.64 0.33
CA TYR A 454 2.31 23.19 0.01
C TYR A 454 2.21 24.48 -0.81
N LEU A 455 1.39 24.48 -1.87
CA LEU A 455 1.21 25.65 -2.72
C LEU A 455 0.52 26.80 -1.97
N ASN A 456 -0.62 26.55 -1.32
CA ASN A 456 -1.44 27.61 -0.73
C ASN A 456 -0.93 28.06 0.65
N ASN A 457 -0.67 27.13 1.57
CA ASN A 457 -0.36 27.48 2.96
C ASN A 457 1.13 27.72 3.20
N ILE A 458 2.03 27.02 2.49
CA ILE A 458 3.49 27.16 2.66
C ILE A 458 4.04 28.20 1.69
N LEU A 459 3.73 28.08 0.39
CA LEU A 459 4.24 28.97 -0.66
C LEU A 459 3.37 30.21 -0.92
N LYS A 460 2.18 30.29 -0.31
CA LYS A 460 1.26 31.44 -0.43
C LYS A 460 0.80 31.71 -1.87
N VAL A 461 0.69 30.66 -2.68
CA VAL A 461 0.03 30.75 -3.99
C VAL A 461 -1.45 31.00 -3.78
N ASP A 462 -1.90 32.18 -4.22
CA ASP A 462 -3.30 32.60 -4.17
C ASP A 462 -3.73 33.12 -5.55
N ASN A 463 -4.36 32.23 -6.31
CA ASN A 463 -4.89 32.51 -7.63
C ASN A 463 -6.09 31.59 -7.92
N SER A 464 -6.72 31.72 -9.08
CA SER A 464 -7.96 30.99 -9.37
C SER A 464 -7.77 29.47 -9.54
N LEU A 465 -6.52 28.99 -9.62
CA LEU A 465 -6.17 27.61 -9.92
C LEU A 465 -6.16 26.68 -8.70
N ILE A 466 -6.30 27.26 -7.51
CA ILE A 466 -6.31 26.56 -6.23
C ILE A 466 -7.41 27.12 -5.34
N LYS A 467 -8.02 26.27 -4.51
CA LYS A 467 -8.98 26.74 -3.51
C LYS A 467 -8.24 27.43 -2.37
N SER A 468 -8.86 28.47 -1.82
CA SER A 468 -8.44 29.00 -0.52
C SER A 468 -8.59 27.89 0.53
N LEU A 469 -7.48 27.53 1.18
CA LEU A 469 -7.44 26.48 2.19
C LEU A 469 -7.43 27.11 3.58
N ASP A 470 -8.59 27.10 4.24
CA ASP A 470 -8.74 27.57 5.61
C ASP A 470 -8.74 26.43 6.64
N LYS A 471 -8.64 26.79 7.92
CA LYS A 471 -8.65 25.83 9.04
C LYS A 471 -9.97 25.06 9.20
N ILE A 472 -11.03 25.50 8.54
CA ILE A 472 -12.37 24.88 8.65
C ILE A 472 -12.46 23.68 7.71
N ASN A 473 -11.63 23.63 6.67
CA ASN A 473 -11.65 22.57 5.70
C ASN A 473 -11.02 21.26 6.23
N ILE A 474 -11.88 20.35 6.71
CA ILE A 474 -11.51 19.09 7.36
C ILE A 474 -10.57 18.22 6.51
N VAL A 475 -10.66 18.29 5.18
CA VAL A 475 -9.83 17.48 4.26
C VAL A 475 -8.45 18.09 3.95
N TYR A 476 -8.13 19.26 4.53
CA TYR A 476 -6.82 19.91 4.46
C TYR A 476 -6.30 20.21 5.88
N PRO A 477 -5.92 19.19 6.66
CA PRO A 477 -5.45 19.37 8.03
C PRO A 477 -4.20 20.26 8.09
N LEU A 478 -4.26 21.35 8.86
CA LEU A 478 -3.17 22.32 9.05
C LEU A 478 -2.46 22.11 10.40
N ASP A 479 -1.92 20.91 10.60
CA ASP A 479 -1.11 20.55 11.77
C ASP A 479 0.37 20.93 11.55
N GLU A 480 1.04 21.45 12.58
CA GLU A 480 2.42 21.96 12.47
C GLU A 480 3.41 20.88 12.03
N GLN A 481 3.32 19.66 12.57
CA GLN A 481 4.22 18.57 12.21
C GLN A 481 3.95 18.11 10.78
N LEU A 482 2.67 18.00 10.38
CA LEU A 482 2.32 17.68 9.01
C LEU A 482 2.83 18.73 8.02
N ILE A 483 2.67 20.02 8.32
CA ILE A 483 3.16 21.13 7.49
C ILE A 483 4.67 21.04 7.30
N LEU A 484 5.42 20.72 8.36
CA LEU A 484 6.87 20.59 8.29
C LEU A 484 7.28 19.41 7.38
N LEU A 485 6.64 18.25 7.54
CA LEU A 485 6.88 17.09 6.67
C LEU A 485 6.53 17.38 5.20
N ILE A 486 5.40 18.06 4.95
CA ILE A 486 5.00 18.49 3.61
C ILE A 486 6.06 19.42 3.03
N LYS A 487 6.51 20.43 3.78
CA LYS A 487 7.53 21.37 3.33
C LYS A 487 8.80 20.64 2.91
N GLU A 488 9.36 19.81 3.80
CA GLU A 488 10.59 19.06 3.53
C GLU A 488 10.49 18.22 2.25
N TYR A 489 9.37 17.52 2.07
CA TYR A 489 9.18 16.64 0.92
C TYR A 489 9.00 17.42 -0.38
N TYR A 490 8.07 18.38 -0.44
CA TYR A 490 7.78 19.09 -1.70
C TYR A 490 8.87 20.09 -2.08
N SER A 491 9.62 20.65 -1.12
CA SER A 491 10.82 21.44 -1.43
C SER A 491 11.94 20.60 -2.05
N SER A 492 11.93 19.26 -1.87
CA SER A 492 12.86 18.38 -2.61
C SER A 492 12.41 18.10 -4.05
N LEU A 493 11.13 18.33 -4.37
CA LEU A 493 10.57 18.09 -5.71
C LEU A 493 10.71 19.30 -6.64
N PHE A 494 10.75 20.50 -6.07
CA PHE A 494 10.72 21.78 -6.79
C PHE A 494 11.90 22.64 -6.39
N ASP A 495 12.62 23.17 -7.38
CA ASP A 495 13.76 24.06 -7.17
C ASP A 495 13.26 25.50 -7.09
N ILE A 496 12.58 25.85 -5.99
CA ILE A 496 11.92 27.14 -5.84
C ILE A 496 12.89 28.27 -6.16
N ARG A 497 12.56 29.10 -7.16
CA ARG A 497 13.41 30.25 -7.48
C ARG A 497 13.39 31.21 -6.31
N ASP A 498 14.54 31.38 -5.68
CA ASP A 498 14.81 32.48 -4.75
C ASP A 498 14.64 33.82 -5.49
N LYS A 499 13.43 34.37 -5.42
CA LYS A 499 13.16 35.80 -5.64
C LYS A 499 12.47 36.36 -4.39
N ILE A 500 13.25 36.46 -3.32
CA ILE A 500 12.95 37.33 -2.17
C ILE A 500 13.26 38.81 -2.48
N GLU A 501 13.80 39.16 -3.65
CA GLU A 501 13.88 40.56 -4.08
C GLU A 501 13.46 40.72 -5.54
N LYS A 502 12.56 41.69 -5.79
CA LYS A 502 12.04 42.17 -7.10
C LYS A 502 10.82 41.47 -7.71
N VAL A 503 9.71 41.47 -6.97
CA VAL A 503 8.39 41.81 -7.55
C VAL A 503 7.85 43.14 -6.97
N SER A 504 8.60 43.78 -6.06
CA SER A 504 8.39 45.16 -5.64
C SER A 504 9.43 46.09 -6.31
N ALA A 505 8.97 47.26 -6.76
CA ALA A 505 9.71 48.35 -7.42
C ALA A 505 9.97 48.25 -8.95
N LYS A 506 8.90 48.16 -9.76
CA LYS A 506 8.61 49.10 -10.88
C LYS A 506 7.40 48.64 -11.70
N ALA A 507 6.22 49.09 -11.30
CA ALA A 507 5.15 49.55 -12.20
C ALA A 507 4.07 50.21 -11.34
N LYS A 508 4.17 51.53 -11.19
CA LYS A 508 3.08 52.36 -10.66
C LYS A 508 1.95 52.40 -11.69
N ASN A 509 0.72 52.30 -11.18
CA ASN A 509 -0.55 52.71 -11.77
C ASN A 509 -1.10 51.89 -12.94
N ILE A 510 -2.13 51.07 -12.68
CA ILE A 510 -3.54 51.28 -13.09
C ILE A 510 -4.41 50.22 -12.38
N ASN A 511 -5.47 50.68 -11.73
CA ASN A 511 -6.27 49.99 -10.71
C ASN A 511 -7.08 48.78 -11.22
N ASN A 512 -6.83 47.61 -10.61
CA ASN A 512 -7.81 46.73 -9.96
C ASN A 512 -7.16 45.35 -9.71
N ARG A 513 -6.37 45.19 -8.65
CA ARG A 513 -5.99 43.87 -8.12
C ARG A 513 -5.81 43.89 -6.60
N VAL A 514 -6.21 42.74 -6.07
CA VAL A 514 -6.43 42.28 -4.70
C VAL A 514 -5.30 42.59 -3.72
N GLU A 515 -5.65 43.07 -2.54
CA GLU A 515 -4.78 43.24 -1.37
C GLU A 515 -4.54 41.88 -0.69
N PHE A 516 -3.28 41.54 -0.44
CA PHE A 516 -2.90 40.48 0.50
C PHE A 516 -2.09 41.08 1.64
N ILE A 517 -2.68 41.07 2.83
CA ILE A 517 -2.05 41.49 4.09
C ILE A 517 -1.28 40.29 4.66
N ILE A 518 0.03 40.44 4.85
CA ILE A 518 0.81 39.55 5.71
C ILE A 518 1.36 40.39 6.86
N SER A 519 0.93 40.08 8.07
CA SER A 519 1.48 40.61 9.31
C SER A 519 2.83 39.94 9.58
N GLU A 520 3.89 40.75 9.64
CA GLU A 520 5.17 40.33 10.20
C GLU A 520 5.01 40.12 11.71
N GLU A 521 5.16 38.88 12.20
CA GLU A 521 5.62 38.64 13.57
C GLU A 521 6.10 37.20 13.74
N GLY A 522 7.33 37.04 14.25
CA GLY A 522 7.78 35.82 14.91
C GLY A 522 9.04 35.13 14.37
N GLN A 523 10.20 35.78 14.48
CA GLN A 523 11.48 35.06 14.53
C GLN A 523 11.50 34.07 15.70
N LEU A 524 11.52 32.76 15.43
CA LEU A 524 11.94 31.76 16.41
C LEU A 524 13.43 31.50 16.24
N LYS A 525 14.24 32.15 17.10
CA LYS A 525 15.61 31.74 17.42
C LYS A 525 15.56 30.36 18.06
N LEU A 526 16.15 29.36 17.42
CA LEU A 526 16.50 28.10 18.06
C LEU A 526 17.88 28.23 18.70
N ASN A 527 17.92 28.28 20.03
CA ASN A 527 19.08 27.83 20.79
C ASN A 527 18.80 26.37 21.19
N PHE A 528 19.49 25.42 20.57
CA PHE A 528 20.28 24.34 21.19
C PHE A 528 21.05 23.60 20.08
#